data_AF-A0A076ETL8-F1
#
_entry.id   AF-A0A076ETL8-F1
#
_cell.length_a   1.000
_cell.length_b   1.000
_cell.length_c   1.000
_cell.angle_alpha   90.00
_cell.angle_beta   90.00
_cell.angle_gamma   90.00
#
_symmetry.space_group_name_H-M   'P 1'
#
loop_
_entity.id
_entity.type
_entity.pdbx_description
1 polymer ?
#
loop_
_entity_poly.entity_id
_entity_poly.type
_entity_poly.pdbx_seq_one_letter_code
_entity_poly.pdbx_strand_id
1 'polypeptide(L)'
;MVASPDQLTPTWPEKAARARLHFVSGKGGTGKSTVAAALALALAEGGRRVLLVEVEGRQGIAQLFDVPPLPPQETKVAAAEGGGEVMALAIDIETAFLEYLEMFYNLGFAGRAMRKFGAIEFATTIAPGLRDVLLTGKIKECVVRTDKSGKRAYDAVVVDAPPTGRIGNFLDVTKAMADLAKGGPVRSQSEGVVRLLHSDETVVHLVTLLEALPVQETTDAAEELARADLRLGTIVVNRTSPQFLPAETLADAAKGRIDAEAIRAGLQKSGITLDDEDFAGLLTETIEHASVLEAQEESAGALSEVDGARLHLPSLADGVDLGGLYELAEYLTEQGVR
;
A
#
# COMPACT_ATOMS: atom_id res chain seq x y z
N MET A 1 0.02 -15.89 -11.10
CA MET A 1 0.80 -15.17 -12.14
C MET A 1 -0.20 -14.55 -13.10
N VAL A 2 0.00 -13.30 -13.49
CA VAL A 2 -0.82 -12.64 -14.50
C VAL A 2 0.12 -12.24 -15.62
N ALA A 3 -0.15 -12.70 -16.83
CA ALA A 3 0.75 -12.50 -17.98
C ALA A 3 0.37 -11.32 -18.87
N SER A 4 -0.83 -10.74 -18.71
CA SER A 4 -1.33 -9.63 -19.52
C SER A 4 -2.56 -8.97 -18.85
N PRO A 5 -2.80 -7.65 -19.06
CA PRO A 5 -4.09 -6.99 -18.80
C PRO A 5 -5.33 -7.84 -19.15
N ASP A 6 -5.28 -8.56 -20.27
CA ASP A 6 -6.40 -9.38 -20.76
C ASP A 6 -6.75 -10.59 -19.88
N GLN A 7 -5.88 -10.93 -18.92
CA GLN A 7 -6.08 -12.02 -17.95
C GLN A 7 -6.58 -11.52 -16.59
N LEU A 8 -6.75 -10.20 -16.45
CA LEU A 8 -7.22 -9.59 -15.22
C LEU A 8 -8.72 -9.79 -15.09
N THR A 9 -9.14 -10.30 -13.94
CA THR A 9 -10.55 -10.36 -13.59
C THR A 9 -10.88 -9.20 -12.66
N PRO A 10 -12.06 -8.55 -12.81
CA PRO A 10 -12.48 -7.54 -11.86
C PRO A 10 -12.65 -8.17 -10.48
N THR A 11 -11.75 -7.84 -9.55
CA THR A 11 -11.73 -8.42 -8.20
C THR A 11 -11.96 -7.38 -7.12
N TRP A 12 -12.15 -6.10 -7.47
CA TRP A 12 -12.43 -5.04 -6.50
C TRP A 12 -13.73 -5.31 -5.73
N PRO A 13 -13.68 -5.63 -4.41
CA PRO A 13 -14.85 -6.07 -3.69
C PRO A 13 -15.74 -4.88 -3.32
N GLU A 14 -17.05 -5.11 -3.23
CA GLU A 14 -18.04 -4.05 -2.95
C GLU A 14 -17.74 -3.26 -1.67
N LYS A 15 -17.21 -3.92 -0.63
CA LYS A 15 -16.76 -3.27 0.61
C LYS A 15 -15.68 -2.21 0.36
N ALA A 16 -14.78 -2.43 -0.61
CA ALA A 16 -13.73 -1.48 -0.96
C ALA A 16 -14.29 -0.35 -1.84
N ALA A 17 -15.20 -0.66 -2.77
CA ALA A 17 -15.87 0.35 -3.61
C ALA A 17 -16.74 1.35 -2.80
N ARG A 18 -17.25 0.94 -1.63
CA ARG A 18 -18.02 1.80 -0.72
C ARG A 18 -17.14 2.53 0.30
N ALA A 19 -15.91 2.05 0.51
CA ALA A 19 -15.01 2.63 1.49
C ALA A 19 -14.54 4.02 1.06
N ARG A 20 -14.19 4.84 2.04
CA ARG A 20 -13.61 6.17 1.83
C ARG A 20 -12.23 6.31 2.46
N LEU A 21 -11.82 5.36 3.30
CA LEU A 21 -10.52 5.30 3.95
C LEU A 21 -9.84 3.97 3.59
N HIS A 22 -8.75 4.06 2.84
CA HIS A 22 -7.98 2.94 2.34
C HIS A 22 -6.60 2.96 2.98
N PHE A 23 -6.31 2.05 3.90
CA PHE A 23 -4.94 1.84 4.36
C PHE A 23 -4.22 0.91 3.40
N VAL A 24 -2.99 1.24 3.02
CA VAL A 24 -2.14 0.37 2.20
C VAL A 24 -0.92 -0.02 3.03
N SER A 25 -0.87 -1.29 3.42
CA SER A 25 0.22 -1.89 4.20
C SER A 25 0.86 -3.05 3.44
N GLY A 26 1.86 -3.70 4.02
CA GLY A 26 2.73 -4.67 3.35
C GLY A 26 4.13 -4.70 3.96
N LYS A 27 4.87 -5.79 3.75
CA LYS A 27 6.26 -5.91 4.22
C LYS A 27 7.14 -4.78 3.68
N GLY A 28 8.21 -4.42 4.40
CA GLY A 28 9.20 -3.47 3.89
C GLY A 28 9.73 -3.89 2.51
N GLY A 29 9.70 -2.97 1.53
CA GLY A 29 10.21 -3.24 0.17
C GLY A 29 9.19 -3.82 -0.83
N THR A 30 7.96 -4.18 -0.42
CA THR A 30 6.95 -4.74 -1.34
C THR A 30 6.29 -3.70 -2.27
N GLY A 31 6.56 -2.41 -2.07
CA GLY A 31 6.04 -1.32 -2.91
C GLY A 31 4.79 -0.60 -2.39
N LYS A 32 4.50 -0.67 -1.08
CA LYS A 32 3.37 0.05 -0.42
C LYS A 32 3.15 1.47 -0.92
N SER A 33 4.16 2.33 -0.84
CA SER A 33 4.05 3.75 -1.20
C SER A 33 3.68 3.92 -2.67
N THR A 34 4.28 3.12 -3.57
CA THR A 34 3.96 3.09 -4.99
C THR A 34 2.52 2.64 -5.24
N VAL A 35 2.09 1.55 -4.60
CA VAL A 35 0.72 1.03 -4.73
C VAL A 35 -0.30 2.00 -4.14
N ALA A 36 0.00 2.68 -3.04
CA ALA A 36 -0.86 3.69 -2.44
C ALA A 36 -1.04 4.90 -3.38
N ALA A 37 0.04 5.34 -4.03
CA ALA A 37 -0.02 6.40 -5.02
C ALA A 37 -0.83 6.00 -6.26
N ALA A 38 -0.59 4.80 -6.81
CA ALA A 38 -1.36 4.27 -7.93
C ALA A 38 -2.85 4.11 -7.58
N LEU A 39 -3.16 3.61 -6.37
CA LEU A 39 -4.54 3.50 -5.88
C LEU A 39 -5.19 4.87 -5.75
N ALA A 40 -4.48 5.88 -5.26
CA ALA A 40 -5.00 7.24 -5.17
C ALA A 40 -5.30 7.84 -6.55
N LEU A 41 -4.45 7.58 -7.55
CA LEU A 41 -4.69 7.98 -8.94
C LEU A 41 -5.92 7.29 -9.53
N ALA A 42 -6.04 5.96 -9.39
CA ALA A 42 -7.19 5.19 -9.87
C ALA A 42 -8.51 5.65 -9.21
N LEU A 43 -8.52 5.88 -7.90
CA LEU A 43 -9.69 6.39 -7.18
C LEU A 43 -10.01 7.86 -7.52
N ALA A 44 -9.05 8.63 -8.05
CA ALA A 44 -9.26 10.02 -8.45
C ALA A 44 -9.88 10.15 -9.84
N GLU A 45 -9.87 9.10 -10.66
CA GLU A 45 -10.51 9.11 -11.98
C GLU A 45 -11.98 9.55 -11.92
N GLY A 46 -12.46 10.16 -13.01
CA GLY A 46 -13.85 10.61 -13.14
C GLY A 46 -14.14 11.91 -12.39
N GLY A 47 -13.12 12.76 -12.21
CA GLY A 47 -13.30 14.08 -11.59
C GLY A 47 -13.33 14.05 -10.05
N ARG A 48 -12.84 12.97 -9.44
CA ARG A 48 -12.85 12.78 -7.99
C ARG A 48 -11.62 13.40 -7.34
N ARG A 49 -11.77 13.75 -6.07
CA ARG A 49 -10.73 14.38 -5.26
C ARG A 49 -10.27 13.40 -4.19
N VAL A 50 -9.04 12.93 -4.30
CA VAL A 50 -8.46 11.93 -3.39
C VAL A 50 -7.29 12.53 -2.61
N LEU A 51 -7.19 12.18 -1.33
CA LEU A 51 -6.05 12.54 -0.49
C LEU A 51 -5.15 11.32 -0.26
N LEU A 52 -3.89 11.41 -0.65
CA LEU A 52 -2.82 10.46 -0.32
C LEU A 52 -2.09 10.94 0.94
N VAL A 53 -2.03 10.11 1.98
CA VAL A 53 -1.45 10.45 3.28
C VAL A 53 -0.25 9.55 3.58
N GLU A 54 0.84 10.14 4.05
CA GLU A 54 2.00 9.40 4.58
C GLU A 54 2.17 9.68 6.08
N VAL A 55 2.41 8.63 6.87
CA VAL A 55 2.49 8.72 8.34
C VAL A 55 3.88 8.45 8.93
N GLU A 56 4.82 7.97 8.11
CA GLU A 56 6.16 7.58 8.58
C GLU A 56 7.19 8.71 8.53
N GLY A 57 6.89 9.86 7.89
CA GLY A 57 7.77 11.03 7.82
C GLY A 57 9.01 10.83 6.95
N ARG A 58 8.92 9.94 5.95
CA ARG A 58 10.00 9.57 5.03
C ARG A 58 10.03 10.43 3.77
N GLN A 59 9.00 11.24 3.53
CA GLN A 59 8.85 12.04 2.29
C GLN A 59 8.85 11.14 1.05
N GLY A 60 8.30 9.93 1.19
CA GLY A 60 8.18 8.96 0.10
C GLY A 60 7.23 9.44 -1.00
N ILE A 61 6.15 10.14 -0.64
CA ILE A 61 5.25 10.75 -1.63
C ILE A 61 6.00 11.77 -2.51
N ALA A 62 6.82 12.65 -1.89
CA ALA A 62 7.56 13.67 -2.64
C ALA A 62 8.48 13.04 -3.69
N GLN A 63 9.17 11.96 -3.31
CA GLN A 63 10.05 11.20 -4.21
C GLN A 63 9.28 10.52 -5.33
N LEU A 64 8.14 9.89 -5.03
CA LEU A 64 7.32 9.17 -6.03
C LEU A 64 6.74 10.10 -7.11
N PHE A 65 6.36 11.33 -6.73
CA PHE A 65 5.82 12.33 -7.66
C PHE A 65 6.90 13.26 -8.23
N ASP A 66 8.18 13.03 -7.94
CA ASP A 66 9.32 13.86 -8.33
C ASP A 66 9.13 15.36 -8.02
N VAL A 67 8.69 15.66 -6.78
CA VAL A 67 8.49 17.02 -6.27
C VAL A 67 9.39 17.30 -5.07
N PRO A 68 9.67 18.59 -4.77
CA PRO A 68 10.37 18.95 -3.53
C PRO A 68 9.66 18.41 -2.28
N PRO A 69 10.37 18.27 -1.13
CA PRO A 69 9.78 17.84 0.12
C PRO A 69 8.48 18.58 0.42
N LEU A 70 7.43 17.80 0.73
CA LEU A 70 6.10 18.34 0.93
C LEU A 70 6.06 19.14 2.24
N PRO A 71 5.47 20.35 2.23
CA PRO A 71 5.16 21.05 3.46
C PRO A 71 4.11 20.27 4.28
N PRO A 72 3.96 20.54 5.58
CA PRO A 72 2.97 19.87 6.45
C PRO A 72 1.54 20.36 6.19
N GLN A 73 1.14 20.42 4.94
CA GLN A 73 -0.16 20.87 4.45
C GLN A 73 -0.54 20.10 3.18
N GLU A 74 -1.83 20.02 2.92
CA GLU A 74 -2.37 19.35 1.75
C GLU A 74 -1.94 20.05 0.46
N THR A 75 -1.22 19.32 -0.40
CA THR A 75 -0.60 19.87 -1.60
C THR A 75 -1.02 19.04 -2.81
N LYS A 76 -1.45 19.67 -3.91
CA LYS A 76 -1.78 18.94 -5.14
C LYS A 76 -0.51 18.36 -5.74
N VAL A 77 -0.49 17.04 -5.96
CA VAL A 77 0.68 16.33 -6.52
C VAL A 77 0.42 15.74 -7.90
N ALA A 78 -0.84 15.46 -8.25
CA ALA A 78 -1.19 14.93 -9.56
C ALA A 78 -2.60 15.30 -10.01
N ALA A 79 -2.83 15.24 -11.33
CA ALA A 79 -4.14 15.28 -11.95
C ALA A 79 -4.47 13.86 -12.45
N ALA A 80 -5.70 13.41 -12.23
CA ALA A 80 -6.17 12.11 -12.71
C ALA A 80 -7.10 12.28 -13.92
N GLU A 81 -7.40 11.18 -14.61
CA GLU A 81 -8.27 11.19 -15.78
C GLU A 81 -9.68 11.73 -15.47
N GLY A 82 -10.32 12.36 -16.46
CA GLY A 82 -11.65 12.96 -16.28
C GLY A 82 -11.65 14.21 -15.40
N GLY A 83 -10.49 14.83 -15.14
CA GLY A 83 -10.36 16.05 -14.36
C GLY A 83 -10.25 15.82 -12.85
N GLY A 84 -9.93 14.59 -12.43
CA GLY A 84 -9.68 14.26 -11.03
C GLY A 84 -8.40 14.88 -10.50
N GLU A 85 -8.22 14.84 -9.17
CA GLU A 85 -6.98 15.30 -8.55
C GLU A 85 -6.59 14.51 -7.32
N VAL A 86 -5.27 14.32 -7.19
CA VAL A 86 -4.64 13.73 -6.01
C VAL A 86 -3.94 14.84 -5.24
N MET A 87 -4.41 15.03 -4.00
CA MET A 87 -3.75 15.83 -2.98
C MET A 87 -2.86 14.91 -2.15
N ALA A 88 -1.73 15.42 -1.65
CA ALA A 88 -0.84 14.71 -0.75
C ALA A 88 -0.73 15.42 0.59
N LEU A 89 -0.61 14.65 1.66
CA LEU A 89 -0.28 15.11 3.01
C LEU A 89 0.79 14.21 3.62
N ALA A 90 2.01 14.72 3.73
CA ALA A 90 3.03 14.13 4.58
C ALA A 90 2.80 14.63 6.01
N ILE A 91 2.31 13.76 6.91
CA ILE A 91 2.00 14.19 8.27
C ILE A 91 3.30 14.42 9.04
N ASP A 92 3.49 15.67 9.46
CA ASP A 92 4.51 16.04 10.42
C ASP A 92 3.97 15.88 11.86
N ILE A 93 4.64 15.04 12.65
CA ILE A 93 4.20 14.72 14.02
C ILE A 93 4.25 15.95 14.92
N GLU A 94 5.27 16.80 14.76
CA GLU A 94 5.41 18.00 15.60
C GLU A 94 4.25 18.94 15.36
N THR A 95 3.95 19.24 14.09
CA THR A 95 2.82 20.07 13.68
C THR A 95 1.49 19.47 14.12
N ALA A 96 1.28 18.17 13.92
CA ALA A 96 0.06 17.50 14.38
C ALA A 96 -0.13 17.56 15.90
N PHE A 97 0.97 17.46 16.66
CA PHE A 97 0.93 17.60 18.10
C PHE A 97 0.64 19.04 18.55
N LEU A 98 1.21 20.03 17.86
CA LEU A 98 0.90 21.44 18.07
C LEU A 98 -0.59 21.69 17.87
N GLU A 99 -1.12 21.34 16.70
CA GLU A 99 -2.55 21.48 16.35
C GLU A 99 -3.45 20.82 17.41
N TYR A 100 -3.09 19.61 17.86
CA TYR A 100 -3.81 18.90 18.90
C TYR A 100 -3.87 19.69 20.22
N LEU A 101 -2.75 20.25 20.67
CA LEU A 101 -2.69 21.06 21.88
C LEU A 101 -3.47 22.37 21.75
N GLU A 102 -3.43 23.00 20.57
CA GLU A 102 -4.22 24.21 20.31
C GLU A 102 -5.73 23.93 20.42
N MET A 103 -6.18 22.85 19.79
CA MET A 103 -7.59 22.46 19.73
C MET A 103 -8.17 22.07 21.10
N PHE A 104 -7.38 21.42 21.96
CA PHE A 104 -7.91 20.76 23.15
C PHE A 104 -7.43 21.32 24.48
N TYR A 105 -6.30 22.02 24.51
CA TYR A 105 -5.66 22.44 25.78
C TYR A 105 -5.36 23.95 25.88
N ASN A 106 -5.60 24.73 24.82
CA ASN A 106 -5.37 26.18 24.74
C ASN A 106 -3.89 26.55 25.04
N LEU A 107 -3.13 26.99 24.03
CA LEU A 107 -1.65 27.01 23.97
C LEU A 107 -0.85 27.61 25.15
N GLY A 108 -1.47 28.35 26.07
CA GLY A 108 -0.77 29.17 27.07
C GLY A 108 0.23 28.41 27.96
N PHE A 109 0.02 27.10 28.19
CA PHE A 109 0.94 26.22 28.93
C PHE A 109 1.84 25.40 27.98
N ALA A 110 1.28 24.87 26.90
CA ALA A 110 1.95 23.90 26.03
C ALA A 110 3.11 24.51 25.22
N GLY A 111 2.97 25.76 24.75
CA GLY A 111 4.05 26.45 24.01
C GLY A 111 5.32 26.67 24.84
N ARG A 112 5.20 26.73 26.18
CA ARG A 112 6.35 26.94 27.10
C ARG A 112 7.13 25.64 27.35
N ALA A 113 6.43 24.50 27.45
CA ALA A 113 7.04 23.20 27.66
C ALA A 113 7.76 22.70 26.38
N MET A 114 7.16 22.89 25.21
CA MET A 114 7.77 22.47 23.94
C MET A 114 9.03 23.26 23.57
N ARG A 115 9.12 24.55 23.95
CA ARG A 115 10.35 25.33 23.77
C ARG A 115 11.53 24.80 24.60
N LYS A 116 11.28 23.97 25.62
CA LYS A 116 12.31 23.45 26.53
C LYS A 116 12.74 22.02 26.21
N PHE A 117 11.82 21.17 25.75
CA PHE A 117 12.06 19.73 25.54
C PHE A 117 11.84 19.27 24.09
N GLY A 118 11.37 20.13 23.18
CA GLY A 118 10.92 19.68 21.86
C GLY A 118 9.56 18.97 21.92
N ALA A 119 8.81 18.96 20.81
CA ALA A 119 7.47 18.39 20.74
C ALA A 119 7.48 16.86 20.85
N ILE A 120 8.42 16.19 20.16
CA ILE A 120 8.52 14.73 20.11
C ILE A 120 8.91 14.16 21.48
N GLU A 121 9.96 14.69 22.11
CA GLU A 121 10.46 14.19 23.40
C GLU A 121 9.42 14.36 24.52
N PHE A 122 8.65 15.44 24.47
CA PHE A 122 7.54 15.68 25.39
C PHE A 122 6.38 14.69 25.16
N ALA A 123 5.99 14.46 23.91
CA ALA A 123 4.94 13.51 23.56
C ALA A 123 5.31 12.07 23.99
N THR A 124 6.54 11.63 23.71
CA THR A 124 7.02 10.29 24.09
C THR A 124 7.17 10.11 25.60
N THR A 125 7.47 11.19 26.34
CA THR A 125 7.57 11.15 27.81
C THR A 125 6.20 11.04 28.47
N ILE A 126 5.16 11.64 27.88
CA ILE A 126 3.82 11.70 28.48
C ILE A 126 3.01 10.43 28.20
N ALA A 127 3.05 9.90 26.98
CA ALA A 127 2.22 8.76 26.61
C ALA A 127 2.87 7.94 25.47
N PRO A 128 3.37 6.74 25.78
CA PRO A 128 3.65 5.73 24.77
C PRO A 128 2.41 5.52 23.88
N GLY A 129 2.56 5.54 22.56
CA GLY A 129 1.45 5.40 21.61
C GLY A 129 0.71 6.70 21.24
N LEU A 130 1.02 7.83 21.88
CA LEU A 130 0.42 9.13 21.51
C LEU A 130 0.69 9.50 20.05
N ARG A 131 1.85 9.12 19.51
CA ARG A 131 2.18 9.28 18.08
C ARG A 131 1.08 8.71 17.19
N ASP A 132 0.67 7.47 17.44
CA ASP A 132 -0.30 6.77 16.59
C ASP A 132 -1.70 7.35 16.78
N VAL A 133 -2.04 7.82 17.98
CA VAL A 133 -3.29 8.57 18.24
C VAL A 133 -3.33 9.89 17.46
N LEU A 134 -2.24 10.64 17.41
CA LEU A 134 -2.16 11.90 16.66
C LEU A 134 -2.30 11.64 15.15
N LEU A 135 -1.59 10.64 14.64
CA LEU A 135 -1.64 10.24 13.23
C LEU A 135 -3.05 9.82 12.82
N THR A 136 -3.65 8.87 13.53
CA THR A 136 -5.00 8.38 13.25
C THR A 136 -6.07 9.45 13.48
N GLY A 137 -5.86 10.34 14.46
CA GLY A 137 -6.68 11.52 14.69
C GLY A 137 -6.69 12.49 13.51
N LYS A 138 -5.51 12.76 12.92
CA LYS A 138 -5.38 13.61 11.74
C LYS A 138 -5.98 12.97 10.49
N ILE A 139 -5.78 11.66 10.30
CA ILE A 139 -6.42 10.89 9.22
C ILE A 139 -7.95 10.98 9.32
N LYS A 140 -8.50 10.75 10.51
CA LYS A 140 -9.95 10.89 10.75
C LYS A 140 -10.44 12.29 10.40
N GLU A 141 -9.72 13.34 10.82
CA GLU A 141 -10.07 14.73 10.48
C GLU A 141 -10.18 14.92 8.97
N CYS A 142 -9.20 14.43 8.19
CA CYS A 142 -9.23 14.50 6.73
C CYS A 142 -10.43 13.75 6.11
N VAL A 143 -10.79 12.58 6.66
CA VAL A 143 -11.90 11.75 6.15
C VAL A 143 -13.27 12.38 6.41
N VAL A 144 -13.44 13.00 7.60
CA VAL A 144 -14.73 13.55 8.02
C VAL A 144 -14.90 15.04 7.69
N ARG A 145 -13.83 15.74 7.28
CA ARG A 145 -13.91 17.15 6.94
C ARG A 145 -14.91 17.40 5.81
N THR A 146 -15.69 18.45 5.97
CA THR A 146 -16.66 18.92 4.97
C THR A 146 -16.28 20.32 4.50
N ASP A 147 -16.60 20.62 3.25
CA ASP A 147 -16.46 21.96 2.68
C ASP A 147 -17.64 22.86 3.11
N LYS A 148 -17.65 24.10 2.61
CA LYS A 148 -18.70 25.09 2.92
C LYS A 148 -20.11 24.66 2.43
N SER A 149 -20.19 23.71 1.50
CA SER A 149 -21.45 23.16 0.98
C SER A 149 -21.95 21.96 1.80
N GLY A 150 -21.15 21.48 2.76
CA GLY A 150 -21.46 20.29 3.55
C GLY A 150 -21.07 18.97 2.87
N LYS A 151 -20.50 19.01 1.66
CA LYS A 151 -19.92 17.82 1.01
C LYS A 151 -18.58 17.48 1.67
N ARG A 152 -18.22 16.20 1.70
CA ARG A 152 -16.89 15.76 2.11
C ARG A 152 -15.82 16.42 1.24
N ALA A 153 -14.73 16.89 1.86
CA ALA A 153 -13.64 17.58 1.18
C ALA A 153 -12.86 16.67 0.21
N TYR A 154 -12.91 15.36 0.47
CA TYR A 154 -12.30 14.29 -0.33
C TYR A 154 -13.32 13.17 -0.53
N ASP A 155 -13.38 12.65 -1.76
CA ASP A 155 -14.20 11.50 -2.10
C ASP A 155 -13.60 10.24 -1.44
N ALA A 156 -12.26 10.09 -1.45
CA ALA A 156 -11.52 9.05 -0.73
C ALA A 156 -10.20 9.56 -0.11
N VAL A 157 -9.70 8.85 0.90
CA VAL A 157 -8.41 9.05 1.56
C VAL A 157 -7.64 7.74 1.50
N VAL A 158 -6.46 7.75 0.90
CA VAL A 158 -5.53 6.62 0.82
C VAL A 158 -4.35 6.89 1.74
N VAL A 159 -4.00 5.95 2.62
CA VAL A 159 -2.93 6.09 3.60
C VAL A 159 -1.81 5.10 3.25
N ASP A 160 -0.63 5.61 2.93
CA ASP A 160 0.61 4.81 2.95
C ASP A 160 0.94 4.49 4.42
N ALA A 161 0.55 3.29 4.82
CA ALA A 161 0.47 2.89 6.21
C ALA A 161 1.76 2.20 6.68
N PRO A 162 1.98 2.06 8.00
CA PRO A 162 3.09 1.29 8.52
C PRO A 162 3.09 -0.15 7.98
N PRO A 163 4.25 -0.83 7.95
CA PRO A 163 4.35 -2.19 7.42
C PRO A 163 3.47 -3.19 8.18
N THR A 164 3.28 -4.38 7.60
CA THR A 164 2.47 -5.50 8.12
C THR A 164 2.73 -5.80 9.60
N GLY A 165 3.99 -5.86 10.04
CA GLY A 165 4.33 -6.07 11.45
C GLY A 165 3.97 -4.93 12.42
N ARG A 166 3.45 -3.80 11.93
CA ARG A 166 3.03 -2.64 12.75
C ARG A 166 1.59 -2.19 12.51
N ILE A 167 0.92 -2.64 11.45
CA ILE A 167 -0.38 -2.09 11.05
C ILE A 167 -1.48 -2.40 12.07
N GLY A 168 -1.55 -3.61 12.61
CA GLY A 168 -2.55 -3.96 13.61
C GLY A 168 -2.39 -3.13 14.88
N ASN A 169 -1.18 -3.09 15.45
CA ASN A 169 -0.85 -2.23 16.60
C ASN A 169 -1.12 -0.74 16.33
N PHE A 170 -0.77 -0.22 15.15
CA PHE A 170 -1.01 1.17 14.78
C PHE A 170 -2.51 1.54 14.84
N LEU A 171 -3.37 0.62 14.41
CA LEU A 171 -4.83 0.81 14.43
C LEU A 171 -5.44 0.53 15.82
N ASP A 172 -4.87 -0.40 16.59
CA ASP A 172 -5.36 -0.81 17.93
C ASP A 172 -4.93 0.12 19.07
N VAL A 173 -3.78 0.80 18.96
CA VAL A 173 -3.30 1.77 19.98
C VAL A 173 -4.35 2.85 20.28
N THR A 174 -5.18 3.19 19.30
CA THR A 174 -6.26 4.15 19.50
C THR A 174 -7.34 3.62 20.45
N LYS A 175 -7.63 2.32 20.41
CA LYS A 175 -8.55 1.65 21.33
C LYS A 175 -7.95 1.59 22.74
N ALA A 176 -6.70 1.15 22.86
CA ALA A 176 -6.00 1.12 24.15
C ALA A 176 -5.96 2.50 24.83
N MET A 177 -5.75 3.57 24.05
CA MET A 177 -5.75 4.93 24.58
C MET A 177 -7.16 5.46 24.93
N ALA A 178 -8.20 5.02 24.24
CA ALA A 178 -9.58 5.31 24.64
C ALA A 178 -9.90 4.71 26.02
N ASP A 179 -9.40 3.51 26.30
CA ASP A 179 -9.60 2.79 27.55
C ASP A 179 -8.77 3.37 28.70
N LEU A 180 -7.56 3.84 28.41
CA LEU A 180 -6.67 4.45 29.39
C LEU A 180 -7.13 5.85 29.83
N ALA A 181 -7.77 6.61 28.94
CA ALA A 181 -8.19 7.98 29.20
C ALA A 181 -9.43 8.03 30.12
N LYS A 182 -9.27 8.56 31.34
CA LYS A 182 -10.36 8.74 32.33
C LYS A 182 -11.44 9.77 31.94
N GLY A 183 -11.38 10.32 30.74
CA GLY A 183 -12.28 11.35 30.20
C GLY A 183 -11.54 12.43 29.40
N GLY A 184 -12.26 13.41 28.89
CA GLY A 184 -11.69 14.56 28.17
C GLY A 184 -11.50 14.35 26.66
N PRO A 185 -10.86 15.31 25.98
CA PRO A 185 -10.88 15.35 24.51
C PRO A 185 -10.10 14.22 23.83
N VAL A 186 -9.05 13.69 24.48
CA VAL A 186 -8.32 12.49 24.01
C VAL A 186 -9.31 11.33 23.82
N ARG A 187 -10.14 11.05 24.83
CA ARG A 187 -11.06 9.91 24.81
C ARG A 187 -12.11 10.05 23.70
N SER A 188 -12.74 11.22 23.58
CA SER A 188 -13.78 11.43 22.55
C SER A 188 -13.21 11.39 21.13
N GLN A 189 -11.97 11.86 20.95
CA GLN A 189 -11.25 11.73 19.69
C GLN A 189 -11.01 10.25 19.36
N SER A 190 -10.39 9.52 20.29
CA SER A 190 -10.07 8.09 20.13
C SER A 190 -11.31 7.24 19.87
N GLU A 191 -12.40 7.43 20.61
CA GLU A 191 -13.67 6.74 20.36
C GLU A 191 -14.20 7.00 18.95
N GLY A 192 -14.08 8.24 18.45
CA GLY A 192 -14.50 8.56 17.10
C GLY A 192 -13.55 8.01 16.01
N VAL A 193 -12.26 7.81 16.31
CA VAL A 193 -11.33 7.11 15.41
C VAL A 193 -11.70 5.63 15.37
N VAL A 194 -11.88 4.98 16.54
CA VAL A 194 -12.27 3.58 16.63
C VAL A 194 -13.56 3.31 15.84
N ARG A 195 -14.58 4.18 15.98
CA ARG A 195 -15.82 4.08 15.19
C ARG A 195 -15.58 4.15 13.69
N LEU A 196 -14.70 5.03 13.22
CA LEU A 196 -14.37 5.14 11.80
C LEU A 196 -13.63 3.89 11.31
N LEU A 197 -12.61 3.44 12.05
CA LEU A 197 -11.78 2.30 11.67
C LEU A 197 -12.56 0.97 11.55
N HIS A 198 -13.60 0.78 12.36
CA HIS A 198 -14.46 -0.40 12.34
C HIS A 198 -15.75 -0.22 11.52
N SER A 199 -15.91 0.92 10.82
CA SER A 199 -17.06 1.18 9.96
C SER A 199 -16.90 0.57 8.56
N ASP A 200 -17.95 0.64 7.75
CA ASP A 200 -17.89 0.33 6.32
C ASP A 200 -17.16 1.37 5.48
N GLU A 201 -16.78 2.52 6.05
CA GLU A 201 -15.95 3.52 5.39
C GLU A 201 -14.47 3.12 5.35
N THR A 202 -14.02 2.10 6.10
CA THR A 202 -12.59 1.76 6.22
C THR A 202 -12.26 0.36 5.69
N VAL A 203 -11.18 0.26 4.91
CA VAL A 203 -10.57 -1.00 4.49
C VAL A 203 -9.05 -0.95 4.56
N VAL A 204 -8.42 -2.11 4.75
CA VAL A 204 -6.95 -2.27 4.74
C VAL A 204 -6.55 -3.16 3.56
N HIS A 205 -5.70 -2.66 2.67
CA HIS A 205 -5.10 -3.39 1.57
C HIS A 205 -3.70 -3.86 1.96
N LEU A 206 -3.35 -5.10 1.60
CA LEU A 206 -2.04 -5.69 1.91
C LEU A 206 -1.25 -5.93 0.62
N VAL A 207 -0.10 -5.29 0.50
CA VAL A 207 0.82 -5.37 -0.64
C VAL A 207 1.87 -6.44 -0.35
N THR A 208 1.97 -7.41 -1.26
CA THR A 208 2.89 -8.54 -1.14
C THR A 208 3.65 -8.78 -2.44
N LEU A 209 4.75 -9.52 -2.34
CA LEU A 209 5.48 -10.11 -3.47
C LEU A 209 5.31 -11.62 -3.38
N LEU A 210 5.49 -12.33 -4.49
CA LEU A 210 5.48 -13.80 -4.50
C LEU A 210 6.81 -14.36 -3.97
N GLU A 211 7.10 -14.04 -2.72
CA GLU A 211 8.25 -14.55 -1.97
C GLU A 211 7.76 -15.06 -0.61
N ALA A 212 8.43 -16.07 -0.06
CA ALA A 212 8.00 -16.74 1.16
C ALA A 212 7.72 -15.78 2.34
N LEU A 213 8.65 -14.86 2.64
CA LEU A 213 8.50 -13.93 3.77
C LEU A 213 7.40 -12.86 3.56
N PRO A 214 7.33 -12.13 2.43
CA PRO A 214 6.18 -11.26 2.13
C PRO A 214 4.83 -11.97 2.22
N VAL A 215 4.71 -13.19 1.68
CA VAL A 215 3.46 -13.96 1.76
C VAL A 215 3.13 -14.32 3.19
N GLN A 216 4.08 -14.85 3.96
CA GLN A 216 3.86 -15.19 5.37
C GLN A 216 3.42 -13.96 6.19
N GLU A 217 4.11 -12.82 6.06
CA GLU A 217 3.72 -11.59 6.78
C GLU A 217 2.34 -11.06 6.34
N THR A 218 1.93 -11.33 5.09
CA THR A 218 0.61 -10.96 4.59
C THR A 218 -0.48 -11.84 5.20
N THR A 219 -0.23 -13.14 5.30
CA THR A 219 -1.12 -14.09 6.00
C THR A 219 -1.29 -13.70 7.46
N ASP A 220 -0.18 -13.51 8.18
CA ASP A 220 -0.19 -13.13 9.60
C ASP A 220 -0.95 -11.81 9.84
N ALA A 221 -0.72 -10.81 8.97
CA ALA A 221 -1.41 -9.53 9.06
C ALA A 221 -2.90 -9.64 8.72
N ALA A 222 -3.30 -10.46 7.74
CA ALA A 222 -4.72 -10.69 7.43
C ALA A 222 -5.45 -11.32 8.63
N GLU A 223 -4.82 -12.29 9.31
CA GLU A 223 -5.36 -12.90 10.52
C GLU A 223 -5.42 -11.92 11.71
N GLU A 224 -4.41 -11.06 11.87
CA GLU A 224 -4.41 -10.02 12.90
C GLU A 224 -5.54 -9.00 12.67
N LEU A 225 -5.72 -8.54 11.43
CA LEU A 225 -6.80 -7.63 11.06
C LEU A 225 -8.17 -8.28 11.34
N ALA A 226 -8.36 -9.55 10.96
CA ALA A 226 -9.60 -10.27 11.24
C ALA A 226 -9.87 -10.40 12.74
N ARG A 227 -8.85 -10.73 13.55
CA ARG A 227 -8.96 -10.79 15.02
C ARG A 227 -9.28 -9.44 15.65
N ALA A 228 -8.83 -8.35 15.03
CA ALA A 228 -9.09 -6.99 15.45
C ALA A 228 -10.42 -6.41 14.92
N ASP A 229 -11.23 -7.20 14.21
CA ASP A 229 -12.48 -6.75 13.55
C ASP A 229 -12.24 -5.59 12.55
N LEU A 230 -11.08 -5.62 11.90
CA LEU A 230 -10.71 -4.71 10.82
C LEU A 230 -10.95 -5.36 9.46
N ARG A 231 -11.43 -4.55 8.51
CA ARG A 231 -11.89 -5.04 7.21
C ARG A 231 -10.72 -5.12 6.22
N LEU A 232 -10.29 -6.33 5.89
CA LEU A 232 -9.39 -6.55 4.75
C LEU A 232 -10.09 -6.10 3.46
N GLY A 233 -9.45 -5.24 2.67
CA GLY A 233 -9.91 -4.77 1.36
C GLY A 233 -9.51 -5.77 0.27
N THR A 234 -8.26 -5.66 -0.18
CA THR A 234 -7.66 -6.54 -1.19
C THR A 234 -6.22 -6.88 -0.83
N ILE A 235 -5.73 -7.98 -1.37
CA ILE A 235 -4.31 -8.32 -1.38
C ILE A 235 -3.76 -7.90 -2.76
N VAL A 236 -2.77 -7.02 -2.78
CA VAL A 236 -2.12 -6.56 -4.01
C VAL A 236 -0.82 -7.34 -4.19
N VAL A 237 -0.80 -8.25 -5.15
CA VAL A 237 0.40 -8.99 -5.56
C VAL A 237 1.16 -8.10 -6.54
N ASN A 238 2.22 -7.46 -6.03
CA ASN A 238 3.02 -6.52 -6.79
C ASN A 238 4.15 -7.21 -7.56
N ARG A 239 4.66 -6.54 -8.59
CA ARG A 239 5.78 -7.00 -9.44
C ARG A 239 5.59 -8.42 -9.97
N THR A 240 4.38 -8.70 -10.45
CA THR A 240 4.11 -9.95 -11.14
C THR A 240 4.85 -9.98 -12.47
N SER A 241 5.33 -11.17 -12.82
CA SER A 241 5.97 -11.44 -14.10
C SER A 241 5.06 -12.31 -14.97
N PRO A 242 5.11 -12.14 -16.30
CA PRO A 242 4.47 -13.07 -17.21
C PRO A 242 5.11 -14.45 -17.12
N GLN A 243 4.26 -15.48 -17.19
CA GLN A 243 4.71 -16.87 -17.31
C GLN A 243 4.83 -17.22 -18.79
N PHE A 244 6.06 -17.48 -19.25
CA PHE A 244 6.33 -17.83 -20.65
C PHE A 244 6.36 -19.34 -20.91
N LEU A 245 6.45 -20.16 -19.85
CA LEU A 245 6.55 -21.61 -19.94
C LEU A 245 5.24 -22.28 -19.48
N PRO A 246 4.76 -23.34 -20.16
CA PRO A 246 3.70 -24.19 -19.63
C PRO A 246 4.10 -24.80 -18.27
N ALA A 247 3.14 -24.99 -17.37
CA ALA A 247 3.40 -25.47 -15.99
C ALA A 247 4.20 -26.78 -15.93
N GLU A 248 3.91 -27.75 -16.81
CA GLU A 248 4.65 -29.02 -16.87
C GLU A 248 6.11 -28.81 -17.28
N THR A 249 6.36 -27.96 -18.29
CA THR A 249 7.71 -27.62 -18.75
C THR A 249 8.47 -26.82 -17.71
N LEU A 250 7.78 -25.96 -16.96
CA LEU A 250 8.36 -25.17 -15.89
C LEU A 250 8.90 -26.06 -14.76
N ALA A 251 8.10 -27.02 -14.30
CA ALA A 251 8.48 -27.92 -13.21
C ALA A 251 9.64 -28.84 -13.56
N ASP A 252 9.79 -29.24 -14.82
CA ASP A 252 10.95 -30.00 -15.29
C ASP A 252 12.17 -29.10 -15.47
N ALA A 253 12.01 -27.90 -16.05
CA ALA A 253 13.09 -26.93 -16.21
C ALA A 253 13.69 -26.49 -14.87
N ALA A 254 12.86 -26.26 -13.84
CA ALA A 254 13.29 -25.92 -12.49
C ALA A 254 14.14 -27.03 -11.83
N LYS A 255 13.97 -28.28 -12.27
CA LYS A 255 14.77 -29.46 -11.84
C LYS A 255 15.99 -29.71 -12.74
N GLY A 256 16.30 -28.79 -13.66
CA GLY A 256 17.39 -28.92 -14.63
C GLY A 256 17.10 -29.90 -15.77
N ARG A 257 15.85 -30.32 -15.95
CA ARG A 257 15.44 -31.22 -17.05
C ARG A 257 14.93 -30.39 -18.21
N ILE A 258 15.84 -30.08 -19.14
CA ILE A 258 15.52 -29.31 -20.34
C ILE A 258 15.92 -30.12 -21.57
N ASP A 259 15.04 -30.17 -22.57
CA ASP A 259 15.33 -30.76 -23.88
C ASP A 259 16.24 -29.83 -24.71
N ALA A 260 17.55 -29.92 -24.45
CA ALA A 260 18.56 -29.12 -25.12
C ALA A 260 18.58 -29.34 -26.64
N GLU A 261 18.29 -30.55 -27.12
CA GLU A 261 18.25 -30.83 -28.56
C GLU A 261 17.08 -30.11 -29.23
N ALA A 262 15.90 -30.13 -28.59
CA ALA A 262 14.73 -29.41 -29.08
C ALA A 262 14.96 -27.89 -29.08
N ILE A 263 15.56 -27.31 -28.04
CA ILE A 263 15.86 -25.87 -27.99
C ILE A 263 16.86 -25.50 -29.09
N ARG A 264 17.94 -26.27 -29.26
CA ARG A 264 18.94 -26.01 -30.31
C ARG A 264 18.33 -26.10 -31.71
N ALA A 265 17.49 -27.11 -31.96
CA ALA A 265 16.77 -27.23 -33.22
C ALA A 265 15.78 -26.06 -33.44
N GLY A 266 15.14 -25.56 -32.37
CA GLY A 266 14.28 -24.39 -32.39
C GLY A 266 15.03 -23.11 -32.77
N LEU A 267 16.17 -22.84 -32.12
CA LEU A 267 17.03 -21.69 -32.43
C LEU A 267 17.49 -21.71 -33.90
N GLN A 268 17.93 -22.87 -34.39
CA GLN A 268 18.35 -23.03 -35.79
C GLN A 268 17.22 -22.75 -36.77
N LYS A 269 15.98 -23.21 -36.49
CA LYS A 269 14.81 -22.90 -37.32
C LYS A 269 14.49 -21.41 -37.35
N SER A 270 14.78 -20.69 -36.26
CA SER A 270 14.65 -19.23 -36.16
C SER A 270 15.84 -18.46 -36.73
N GLY A 271 16.84 -19.15 -37.30
CA GLY A 271 18.04 -18.53 -37.87
C GLY A 271 19.07 -18.06 -36.84
N ILE A 272 18.94 -18.50 -35.58
CA ILE A 272 19.86 -18.16 -34.49
C ILE A 272 20.84 -19.33 -34.30
N THR A 273 22.14 -19.04 -34.37
CA THR A 273 23.19 -20.00 -34.05
C THR A 273 23.98 -19.48 -32.86
N LEU A 274 24.06 -20.28 -31.80
CA LEU A 274 24.90 -20.01 -30.63
C LEU A 274 26.06 -21.01 -30.64
N ASP A 275 27.21 -20.59 -30.14
CA ASP A 275 28.27 -21.54 -29.81
C ASP A 275 27.90 -22.35 -28.56
N ASP A 276 28.74 -23.32 -28.19
CA ASP A 276 28.42 -24.22 -27.09
C ASP A 276 28.48 -23.54 -25.72
N GLU A 277 29.24 -22.45 -25.58
CA GLU A 277 29.35 -21.69 -24.33
C GLU A 277 28.09 -20.83 -24.13
N ASP A 278 27.71 -20.05 -25.15
CA ASP A 278 26.49 -19.24 -25.16
C ASP A 278 25.24 -20.11 -25.01
N PHE A 279 25.22 -21.29 -25.67
CA PHE A 279 24.11 -22.21 -25.56
C PHE A 279 23.98 -22.82 -24.15
N ALA A 280 25.11 -23.16 -23.50
CA ALA A 280 25.09 -23.62 -22.12
C ALA A 280 24.66 -22.50 -21.15
N GLY A 281 25.06 -21.25 -21.42
CA GLY A 281 24.59 -20.06 -20.71
C GLY A 281 23.07 -19.91 -20.78
N LEU A 282 22.50 -19.95 -21.98
CA LEU A 282 21.05 -19.87 -22.20
C LEU A 282 20.27 -20.96 -21.44
N LEU A 283 20.77 -22.20 -21.44
CA LEU A 283 20.13 -23.28 -20.68
C LEU A 283 20.17 -23.00 -19.18
N THR A 284 21.30 -22.50 -18.68
CA THR A 284 21.47 -22.15 -17.26
C THR A 284 20.51 -21.03 -16.86
N GLU A 285 20.42 -19.95 -17.64
CA GLU A 285 19.46 -18.86 -17.41
C GLU A 285 18.01 -19.36 -17.38
N THR A 286 17.67 -20.31 -18.27
CA THR A 286 16.33 -20.90 -18.31
C THR A 286 16.02 -21.72 -17.05
N ILE A 287 16.99 -22.49 -16.55
CA ILE A 287 16.84 -23.27 -15.29
C ILE A 287 16.66 -22.32 -14.11
N GLU A 288 17.54 -21.31 -13.99
CA GLU A 288 17.48 -20.34 -12.90
C GLU A 288 16.14 -19.59 -12.88
N HIS A 289 15.69 -19.13 -14.06
CA HIS A 289 14.39 -18.49 -14.20
C HIS A 289 13.23 -19.43 -13.82
N ALA A 290 13.29 -20.70 -14.24
CA ALA A 290 12.28 -21.69 -13.90
C ALA A 290 12.20 -21.97 -12.40
N SER A 291 13.34 -22.08 -11.70
CA SER A 291 13.39 -22.25 -10.25
C SER A 291 12.79 -21.05 -9.50
N VAL A 292 13.00 -19.81 -9.99
CA VAL A 292 12.37 -18.62 -9.40
C VAL A 292 10.85 -18.67 -9.55
N LEU A 293 10.35 -19.02 -10.75
CA LEU A 293 8.92 -19.12 -11.00
C LEU A 293 8.26 -20.26 -10.20
N GLU A 294 8.92 -21.42 -10.03
CA GLU A 294 8.42 -22.51 -9.19
C GLU A 294 8.25 -22.06 -7.73
N ALA A 295 9.23 -21.34 -7.17
CA ALA A 295 9.13 -20.75 -5.83
C ALA A 295 8.01 -19.70 -5.71
N GLN A 296 7.77 -18.94 -6.79
CA GLN A 296 6.64 -18.00 -6.86
C GLN A 296 5.29 -18.72 -6.93
N GLU A 297 5.20 -19.87 -7.62
CA GLU A 297 4.01 -20.72 -7.66
C GLU A 297 3.69 -21.30 -6.28
N GLU A 298 4.69 -21.79 -5.55
CA GLU A 298 4.52 -22.25 -4.17
C GLU A 298 4.00 -21.12 -3.27
N SER A 299 4.63 -19.93 -3.37
CA SER A 299 4.22 -18.74 -2.62
C SER A 299 2.80 -18.28 -3.00
N ALA A 300 2.42 -18.38 -4.28
CA ALA A 300 1.07 -18.08 -4.74
C ALA A 300 0.05 -19.11 -4.22
N GLY A 301 0.44 -20.38 -4.13
CA GLY A 301 -0.33 -21.45 -3.49
C GLY A 301 -0.62 -21.15 -2.03
N ALA A 302 0.40 -20.79 -1.24
CA ALA A 302 0.22 -20.38 0.15
C ALA A 302 -0.67 -19.13 0.28
N LEU A 303 -0.50 -18.13 -0.60
CA LEU A 303 -1.35 -16.94 -0.61
C LEU A 303 -2.80 -17.25 -1.00
N SER A 304 -3.04 -18.34 -1.74
CA SER A 304 -4.38 -18.76 -2.17
C SER A 304 -5.28 -19.14 -0.98
N GLU A 305 -4.68 -19.59 0.12
CA GLU A 305 -5.36 -19.96 1.38
C GLU A 305 -5.83 -18.74 2.19
N VAL A 306 -5.30 -17.54 1.90
CA VAL A 306 -5.73 -16.30 2.56
C VAL A 306 -7.02 -15.80 1.92
N ASP A 307 -8.09 -15.71 2.70
CA ASP A 307 -9.36 -15.18 2.23
C ASP A 307 -9.24 -13.70 1.84
N GLY A 308 -9.56 -13.39 0.58
CA GLY A 308 -9.55 -12.02 0.08
C GLY A 308 -9.53 -11.91 -1.44
N ALA A 309 -10.02 -10.78 -1.93
CA ALA A 309 -9.85 -10.42 -3.33
C ALA A 309 -8.39 -10.08 -3.62
N ARG A 310 -7.90 -10.45 -4.81
CA ARG A 310 -6.51 -10.27 -5.22
C ARG A 310 -6.42 -9.34 -6.42
N LEU A 311 -5.55 -8.34 -6.31
CA LEU A 311 -5.14 -7.48 -7.42
C LEU A 311 -3.72 -7.84 -7.81
N HIS A 312 -3.38 -7.67 -9.07
CA HIS A 312 -2.06 -7.99 -9.62
C HIS A 312 -1.50 -6.76 -10.33
N LEU A 313 -0.25 -6.41 -10.03
CA LEU A 313 0.46 -5.33 -10.69
C LEU A 313 1.73 -5.88 -11.34
N PRO A 314 2.05 -5.49 -12.58
CA PRO A 314 3.24 -5.97 -13.25
C PRO A 314 4.51 -5.34 -12.64
N SER A 315 5.66 -5.92 -12.94
CA SER A 315 6.94 -5.21 -12.77
C SER A 315 7.12 -4.20 -13.90
N LEU A 316 7.45 -2.95 -13.57
CA LEU A 316 7.82 -1.93 -14.55
C LEU A 316 9.27 -2.14 -14.99
N ALA A 317 9.56 -1.97 -16.29
CA ALA A 317 10.87 -2.23 -16.87
C ALA A 317 11.93 -1.17 -16.48
N ASP A 318 11.55 0.11 -16.51
CA ASP A 318 12.47 1.25 -16.35
C ASP A 318 12.47 1.84 -14.92
N GLY A 319 11.90 1.12 -13.95
CA GLY A 319 11.67 1.61 -12.60
C GLY A 319 10.36 2.40 -12.46
N VAL A 320 10.12 2.94 -11.26
CA VAL A 320 8.88 3.70 -10.97
C VAL A 320 9.18 5.19 -11.14
N ASP A 321 8.71 5.77 -12.23
CA ASP A 321 8.58 7.21 -12.41
C ASP A 321 7.09 7.63 -12.36
N LEU A 322 6.81 8.91 -12.63
CA LEU A 322 5.44 9.40 -12.67
C LEU A 322 4.60 8.68 -13.74
N GLY A 323 5.18 8.35 -14.90
CA GLY A 323 4.49 7.61 -15.96
C GLY A 323 4.12 6.19 -15.50
N GLY A 324 5.06 5.51 -14.84
CA GLY A 324 4.84 4.21 -14.22
C GLY A 324 3.74 4.21 -13.16
N LEU A 325 3.56 5.31 -12.41
CA LEU A 325 2.44 5.42 -11.47
C LEU A 325 1.07 5.47 -12.17
N TYR A 326 0.97 6.16 -13.31
CA TYR A 326 -0.26 6.17 -14.11
C TYR A 326 -0.50 4.81 -14.76
N GLU A 327 0.54 4.14 -15.27
CA GLU A 327 0.42 2.78 -15.79
C GLU A 327 -0.11 1.83 -14.71
N LEU A 328 0.49 1.83 -13.51
CA LEU A 328 -0.01 1.01 -12.39
C LEU A 328 -1.44 1.37 -11.98
N ALA A 329 -1.84 2.64 -12.08
CA ALA A 329 -3.21 3.07 -11.81
C ALA A 329 -4.20 2.49 -12.85
N GLU A 330 -3.82 2.49 -14.14
CA GLU A 330 -4.60 1.88 -15.22
C GLU A 330 -4.83 0.38 -14.97
N TYR A 331 -3.77 -0.35 -14.60
CA TYR A 331 -3.88 -1.76 -14.20
C TYR A 331 -4.85 -1.98 -13.03
N LEU A 332 -4.91 -1.06 -12.06
CA LEU A 332 -5.87 -1.12 -10.96
C LEU A 332 -7.31 -0.89 -11.46
N THR A 333 -7.51 0.13 -12.30
CA THR A 333 -8.82 0.46 -12.88
C THR A 333 -9.37 -0.68 -13.75
N GLU A 334 -8.53 -1.33 -14.56
CA GLU A 334 -8.89 -2.53 -15.35
C GLU A 334 -9.34 -3.71 -14.47
N GLN A 335 -8.79 -3.82 -13.26
CA GLN A 335 -9.21 -4.80 -12.25
C GLN A 335 -10.44 -4.36 -11.43
N GLY A 336 -11.09 -3.28 -11.86
CA GLY A 336 -12.35 -2.79 -11.30
C GLY A 336 -12.20 -1.85 -10.11
N VAL A 337 -10.99 -1.39 -9.80
CA VAL A 337 -10.78 -0.36 -8.77
C VAL A 337 -11.52 0.91 -9.18
N ARG A 338 -12.46 1.32 -8.34
CA ARG A 338 -13.28 2.51 -8.49
C ARG A 338 -13.89 2.90 -7.16
#